data_AF-A0A1W1VJP0-F1
#
_entry.id   AF-A0A1W1VJP0-F1
#
_cell.length_a   1.000
_cell.length_b   1.000
_cell.length_c   1.000
_cell.angle_alpha   90.00
_cell.angle_beta   90.00
_cell.angle_gamma   90.00
#
_symmetry.space_group_name_H-M   'P 1'
#
loop_
_entity.id
_entity.type
_entity.pdbx_description
1 polymer ?
#
loop_
_entity_poly.entity_id
_entity_poly.type
_entity_poly.pdbx_seq_one_letter_code
_entity_poly.pdbx_strand_id
1 'polypeptide(L)'
;MDKERFYKDLNINLDLALEAHDVVRGTRGGEIPGVSLSEESFDNCTVKVVKVLDSKGSGIIGKPIGDYITIESESLRINNKALHADLSKVLSEQLKTIYPFKTEDDSVLIVGLGNWNATPDALGPQVVEKTMATRHLHGRVPEELTNGLRPVSVIAPGVLGITGIETAEIIKGIVEKTSPKALIVIDALAAGSVSRIGSTIQISNTGINPGSGVGNKRASINQDFMGVPVIAIGVPTVVNSSIIAKDIIDNFVDELKERPPLKELSKELNPPMLRIILDKVLNPYTNSLMVTPKEVDDLIRNTSQVIALALTDSLHPAMPEEVANYLQ
;
A
#
# COMPACT_ATOMS: atom_id res chain seq x y z
N MET A 1 -11.32 5.96 23.86
CA MET A 1 -11.57 7.13 22.97
C MET A 1 -12.04 6.60 21.63
N ASP A 2 -12.98 7.26 20.96
CA ASP A 2 -13.36 6.88 19.59
C ASP A 2 -12.12 6.92 18.67
N LYS A 3 -11.82 5.81 17.98
CA LYS A 3 -10.64 5.66 17.12
C LYS A 3 -10.63 6.74 16.04
N GLU A 4 -11.79 7.07 15.46
CA GLU A 4 -11.90 8.09 14.42
C GLU A 4 -11.49 9.47 14.93
N ARG A 5 -12.00 9.86 16.11
CA ARG A 5 -11.67 11.14 16.75
C ARG A 5 -10.19 11.24 17.10
N PHE A 6 -9.58 10.15 17.57
CA PHE A 6 -8.16 10.12 17.86
C PHE A 6 -7.30 10.41 16.63
N TYR A 7 -7.57 9.72 15.52
CA TYR A 7 -6.82 9.91 14.28
C TYR A 7 -6.93 11.35 13.77
N LYS A 8 -8.12 11.96 13.84
CA LYS A 8 -8.33 13.38 13.50
C LYS A 8 -7.55 14.31 14.43
N ASP A 9 -7.60 14.09 15.74
CA ASP A 9 -6.97 14.97 16.73
C ASP A 9 -5.42 14.97 16.64
N LEU A 10 -4.84 13.86 16.17
CA LEU A 10 -3.40 13.73 15.93
C LEU A 10 -2.99 13.90 14.47
N ASN A 11 -3.91 14.27 13.58
CA ASN A 11 -3.65 14.41 12.15
C ASN A 11 -2.97 13.16 11.53
N ILE A 12 -3.39 11.98 11.98
CA ILE A 12 -2.94 10.69 11.45
C ILE A 12 -3.90 10.27 10.35
N ASN A 13 -3.38 10.05 9.15
CA ASN A 13 -4.15 9.53 8.03
C ASN A 13 -3.90 8.02 7.91
N LEU A 14 -4.98 7.25 7.74
CA LEU A 14 -4.88 5.82 7.44
C LEU A 14 -4.66 5.66 5.94
N ASP A 15 -3.62 4.93 5.54
CA ASP A 15 -3.34 4.69 4.11
C ASP A 15 -4.19 3.55 3.55
N LEU A 16 -4.50 2.53 4.38
CA LEU A 16 -5.31 1.40 3.97
C LEU A 16 -6.81 1.72 3.99
N ALA A 17 -7.53 1.34 2.93
CA ALA A 17 -8.98 1.48 2.85
C ALA A 17 -9.69 0.53 3.82
N LEU A 18 -9.16 -0.67 4.04
CA LEU A 18 -9.69 -1.62 5.01
C LEU A 18 -9.63 -1.06 6.44
N GLU A 19 -8.56 -0.36 6.81
CA GLU A 19 -8.45 0.27 8.14
C GLU A 19 -9.44 1.41 8.30
N ALA A 20 -9.58 2.26 7.28
CA ALA A 20 -10.56 3.34 7.28
C ALA A 20 -11.99 2.78 7.41
N HIS A 21 -12.29 1.70 6.70
CA HIS A 21 -13.55 0.97 6.82
C HIS A 21 -13.77 0.45 8.26
N ASP A 22 -12.78 -0.26 8.82
CA ASP A 22 -12.89 -0.88 10.15
C ASP A 22 -13.10 0.15 11.26
N VAL A 23 -12.42 1.30 11.17
CA VAL A 23 -12.58 2.41 12.12
C VAL A 23 -14.00 2.96 12.07
N VAL A 24 -14.49 3.31 10.88
CA VAL A 24 -15.85 3.87 10.71
C VAL A 24 -16.92 2.87 11.13
N ARG A 25 -16.75 1.59 10.77
CA ARG A 25 -17.66 0.51 11.16
C ARG A 25 -17.72 0.33 12.67
N GLY A 26 -16.55 0.36 13.33
CA GLY A 26 -16.46 0.25 14.79
C GLY A 26 -17.14 1.40 15.53
N THR A 27 -17.10 2.61 14.99
CA THR A 27 -17.73 3.79 15.58
C THR A 27 -19.23 3.87 15.30
N ARG A 28 -19.64 3.62 14.05
CA ARG A 28 -21.03 3.78 13.60
C ARG A 28 -21.93 2.59 13.94
N GLY A 29 -21.37 1.38 13.92
CA GLY A 29 -22.12 0.13 13.99
C GLY A 29 -22.87 -0.19 12.68
N GLY A 30 -22.78 -1.45 12.23
CA GLY A 30 -23.46 -1.92 11.02
C GLY A 30 -22.72 -1.66 9.71
N GLU A 31 -23.43 -1.77 8.59
CA GLU A 31 -22.87 -1.53 7.24
C GLU A 31 -22.72 -0.04 6.95
N ILE A 32 -21.75 0.30 6.08
CA ILE A 32 -21.45 1.67 5.68
C ILE A 32 -22.15 1.98 4.35
N PRO A 33 -23.14 2.90 4.30
CA PRO A 33 -23.81 3.26 3.05
C PRO A 33 -22.82 3.77 2.00
N GLY A 34 -22.94 3.28 0.76
CA GLY A 34 -22.06 3.66 -0.35
C GLY A 34 -20.71 2.92 -0.36
N VAL A 35 -20.54 1.91 0.51
CA VAL A 35 -19.34 1.06 0.57
C VAL A 35 -19.77 -0.41 0.63
N SER A 36 -19.12 -1.28 -0.14
CA SER A 36 -19.28 -2.73 -0.01
C SER A 36 -17.97 -3.38 0.42
N LEU A 37 -18.07 -4.49 1.14
CA LEU A 37 -16.96 -5.33 1.57
C LEU A 37 -17.26 -6.78 1.18
N SER A 38 -16.33 -7.44 0.50
CA SER A 38 -16.33 -8.89 0.28
C SER A 38 -15.01 -9.50 0.74
N GLU A 39 -15.05 -10.78 1.09
CA GLU A 39 -13.90 -11.51 1.62
C GLU A 39 -13.82 -12.89 0.98
N GLU A 40 -12.60 -13.30 0.62
CA GLU A 40 -12.26 -14.60 0.07
C GLU A 40 -11.04 -15.16 0.81
N SER A 41 -11.10 -16.43 1.20
CA SER A 41 -10.01 -17.09 1.93
C SER A 41 -9.30 -18.09 1.04
N PHE A 42 -7.97 -18.04 1.06
CA PHE A 42 -7.06 -18.97 0.42
C PHE A 42 -6.20 -19.65 1.50
N ASP A 43 -5.47 -20.71 1.15
CA ASP A 43 -4.68 -21.50 2.11
C ASP A 43 -3.69 -20.65 2.93
N ASN A 44 -3.06 -19.65 2.30
CA ASN A 44 -1.98 -18.86 2.90
C ASN A 44 -2.29 -17.35 3.00
N CYS A 45 -3.49 -16.91 2.60
CA CYS A 45 -3.86 -15.50 2.65
C CYS A 45 -5.38 -15.30 2.63
N THR A 46 -5.81 -14.12 3.08
CA THR A 46 -7.19 -13.64 2.95
C THR A 46 -7.21 -12.43 2.03
N VAL A 47 -8.13 -12.42 1.07
CA VAL A 47 -8.36 -11.29 0.17
C VAL A 47 -9.64 -10.59 0.59
N LYS A 48 -9.56 -9.29 0.90
CA LYS A 48 -10.69 -8.43 1.24
C LYS A 48 -10.82 -7.34 0.20
N VAL A 49 -12.00 -7.18 -0.39
CA VAL A 49 -12.28 -6.16 -1.40
C VAL A 49 -13.24 -5.14 -0.82
N VAL A 50 -12.75 -3.91 -0.63
CA VAL A 50 -13.56 -2.75 -0.27
C VAL A 50 -13.85 -1.98 -1.56
N LYS A 51 -15.14 -1.80 -1.90
CA LYS A 51 -15.54 -0.93 -3.01
C LYS A 51 -16.20 0.32 -2.47
N VAL A 52 -15.65 1.47 -2.83
CA VAL A 52 -16.27 2.77 -2.56
C VAL A 52 -17.12 3.11 -3.78
N LEU A 53 -18.44 3.02 -3.63
CA LEU A 53 -19.39 3.00 -4.76
C LEU A 53 -19.81 4.40 -5.20
N ASP A 54 -19.90 5.34 -4.26
CA ASP A 54 -20.41 6.68 -4.52
C ASP A 54 -19.75 7.76 -3.65
N SER A 55 -20.10 9.01 -3.91
CA SER A 55 -19.55 10.18 -3.19
C SER A 55 -19.92 10.19 -1.71
N LYS A 56 -21.04 9.56 -1.33
CA LYS A 56 -21.44 9.44 0.07
C LYS A 56 -20.54 8.46 0.80
N GLY A 57 -20.29 7.28 0.23
CA GLY A 57 -19.32 6.32 0.72
C GLY A 57 -17.92 6.92 0.83
N SER A 58 -17.48 7.63 -0.22
CA SER A 58 -16.20 8.35 -0.25
C SER A 58 -16.08 9.37 0.88
N GLY A 59 -17.13 10.18 1.11
CA GLY A 59 -17.14 11.17 2.19
C GLY A 59 -17.17 10.56 3.59
N ILE A 60 -17.75 9.37 3.76
CA ILE A 60 -17.79 8.67 5.04
C ILE A 60 -16.45 8.01 5.37
N ILE A 61 -15.87 7.27 4.41
CA ILE A 61 -14.63 6.51 4.64
C ILE A 61 -13.37 7.36 4.43
N GLY A 62 -13.48 8.51 3.75
CA GLY A 62 -12.34 9.37 3.44
C GLY A 62 -11.42 8.80 2.36
N LYS A 63 -11.93 7.92 1.50
CA LYS A 63 -11.19 7.32 0.38
C LYS A 63 -11.90 7.64 -0.95
N PRO A 64 -11.16 7.88 -2.05
CA PRO A 64 -11.77 8.06 -3.37
C PRO A 64 -12.66 6.88 -3.79
N ILE A 65 -13.62 7.15 -4.68
CA ILE A 65 -14.46 6.14 -5.34
C ILE A 65 -13.56 5.20 -6.14
N GLY A 66 -13.75 3.90 -5.98
CA GLY A 66 -12.96 2.86 -6.63
C GLY A 66 -12.89 1.58 -5.83
N ASP A 67 -12.06 0.67 -6.31
CA ASP A 67 -11.88 -0.67 -5.77
C ASP A 67 -10.54 -0.74 -5.03
N TYR A 68 -10.58 -1.30 -3.82
CA TYR A 68 -9.43 -1.51 -2.95
C TYR A 68 -9.36 -2.98 -2.55
N ILE A 69 -8.33 -3.68 -3.01
CA ILE A 69 -8.11 -5.09 -2.73
C ILE A 69 -7.00 -5.19 -1.70
N THR A 70 -7.27 -5.80 -0.56
CA THR A 70 -6.32 -6.01 0.54
C THR A 70 -6.04 -7.49 0.66
N ILE A 71 -4.79 -7.88 0.48
CA ILE A 71 -4.30 -9.26 0.68
C ILE A 71 -3.58 -9.31 2.02
N GLU A 72 -4.13 -10.07 2.96
CA GLU A 72 -3.57 -10.29 4.29
C GLU A 72 -2.87 -11.65 4.36
N SER A 73 -1.58 -11.68 4.65
CA SER A 73 -0.79 -12.90 4.80
C SER A 73 0.41 -12.70 5.72
N GLU A 74 0.51 -13.51 6.76
CA GLU A 74 1.69 -13.56 7.65
C GLU A 74 2.94 -14.09 6.95
N SER A 75 2.78 -14.76 5.80
CA SER A 75 3.90 -15.33 5.03
C SER A 75 4.89 -14.27 4.51
N LEU A 76 4.46 -13.01 4.40
CA LEU A 76 5.31 -11.89 3.99
C LEU A 76 6.44 -11.58 4.99
N ARG A 77 6.24 -11.91 6.27
CA ARG A 77 7.25 -11.68 7.34
C ARG A 77 8.35 -12.72 7.34
N ILE A 78 8.13 -13.88 6.72
CA ILE A 78 9.07 -14.99 6.75
C ILE A 78 9.69 -15.19 5.38
N ASN A 79 10.95 -15.62 5.35
CA ASN A 79 11.63 -15.94 4.10
C ASN A 79 11.27 -17.37 3.65
N ASN A 80 10.15 -17.52 2.93
CA ASN A 80 9.72 -18.81 2.40
C ASN A 80 9.30 -18.67 0.92
N LYS A 81 10.17 -19.15 0.03
CA LYS A 81 9.99 -19.06 -1.42
C LYS A 81 8.70 -19.70 -1.93
N ALA A 82 8.28 -20.83 -1.35
CA ALA A 82 7.06 -21.51 -1.80
C ALA A 82 5.82 -20.69 -1.46
N LEU A 83 5.72 -20.20 -0.22
CA LEU A 83 4.62 -19.34 0.20
C LEU A 83 4.59 -18.02 -0.58
N HIS A 84 5.76 -17.44 -0.86
CA HIS A 84 5.88 -16.23 -1.66
C HIS A 84 5.43 -16.44 -3.11
N ALA A 85 5.72 -17.60 -3.70
CA ALA A 85 5.26 -17.93 -5.05
C ALA A 85 3.73 -18.15 -5.10
N ASP A 86 3.13 -18.70 -4.06
CA ASP A 86 1.67 -18.82 -3.99
C ASP A 86 1.00 -17.45 -3.80
N LEU A 87 1.58 -16.61 -2.95
CA LEU A 87 1.11 -15.24 -2.73
C LEU A 87 1.25 -14.37 -4.00
N SER A 88 2.33 -14.54 -4.78
CA SER A 88 2.51 -13.80 -6.03
C SER A 88 1.46 -14.17 -7.08
N LYS A 89 1.02 -15.44 -7.13
CA LYS A 89 -0.09 -15.86 -8.00
C LYS A 89 -1.39 -15.18 -7.59
N VAL A 90 -1.73 -15.17 -6.30
CA VAL A 90 -2.93 -14.48 -5.80
C VAL A 90 -2.86 -13.00 -6.16
N LEU A 91 -1.73 -12.33 -5.90
CA LEU A 91 -1.53 -10.93 -6.26
C LEU A 91 -1.66 -10.69 -7.77
N SER A 92 -1.11 -11.57 -8.61
CA SER A 92 -1.22 -11.48 -10.07
C SER A 92 -2.67 -11.55 -10.55
N GLU A 93 -3.47 -12.47 -10.01
CA GLU A 93 -4.90 -12.59 -10.36
C GLU A 93 -5.70 -11.37 -9.90
N GLN A 94 -5.40 -10.81 -8.72
CA GLN A 94 -6.04 -9.58 -8.26
C GLN A 94 -5.66 -8.37 -9.13
N LEU A 95 -4.41 -8.29 -9.63
CA LEU A 95 -3.99 -7.25 -10.59
C LEU A 95 -4.73 -7.37 -11.93
N LYS A 96 -4.93 -8.58 -12.45
CA LYS A 96 -5.72 -8.81 -13.67
C LYS A 96 -7.19 -8.41 -13.47
N THR A 97 -7.72 -8.64 -12.28
CA THR A 97 -9.10 -8.26 -11.92
C THR A 97 -9.27 -6.75 -11.81
N ILE A 98 -8.31 -6.05 -11.18
CA ILE A 98 -8.41 -4.61 -10.96
C ILE A 98 -8.26 -3.81 -12.25
N TYR A 99 -7.45 -4.29 -13.18
CA TYR A 99 -7.26 -3.68 -14.49
C TYR A 99 -7.07 -4.73 -15.58
N PRO A 100 -8.18 -5.17 -16.23
CA PRO A 100 -8.11 -6.09 -17.34
C PRO A 100 -7.64 -5.35 -18.60
N PHE A 101 -6.38 -5.56 -18.95
CA PHE A 101 -5.80 -5.05 -20.18
C PHE A 101 -6.53 -5.59 -21.40
N LYS A 102 -6.66 -4.76 -22.45
CA LYS A 102 -7.43 -5.12 -23.65
C LYS A 102 -6.60 -5.94 -24.61
N THR A 103 -5.31 -5.61 -24.74
CA THR A 103 -4.37 -6.30 -25.60
C THR A 103 -3.05 -6.57 -24.88
N GLU A 104 -2.27 -7.52 -25.40
CA GLU A 104 -0.93 -7.80 -24.88
C GLU A 104 0.03 -6.62 -25.14
N ASP A 105 -0.19 -5.87 -26.23
CA ASP A 105 0.58 -4.68 -26.61
C ASP A 105 0.27 -3.41 -25.80
N ASP A 106 -0.72 -3.43 -24.91
CA ASP A 106 -1.06 -2.28 -24.08
C ASP A 106 0.14 -1.91 -23.19
N SER A 107 0.79 -0.78 -23.48
CA SER A 107 2.02 -0.40 -22.79
C SER A 107 1.81 0.01 -21.34
N VAL A 108 2.75 -0.34 -20.47
CA VAL A 108 2.67 -0.07 -19.04
C VAL A 108 3.90 0.69 -18.57
N LEU A 109 3.67 1.69 -17.74
CA LEU A 109 4.73 2.34 -16.97
C LEU A 109 4.61 1.88 -15.52
N ILE A 110 5.67 1.30 -14.97
CA ILE A 110 5.78 0.91 -13.58
C ILE A 110 6.67 1.94 -12.87
N VAL A 111 6.16 2.49 -11.77
CA VAL A 111 6.87 3.49 -10.97
C VAL A 111 7.05 3.00 -9.55
N GLY A 112 8.30 2.88 -9.13
CA GLY A 112 8.67 2.59 -7.74
C GLY A 112 8.86 3.88 -6.96
N LEU A 113 7.92 4.22 -6.08
CA LEU A 113 8.03 5.37 -5.19
C LEU A 113 8.86 5.04 -3.95
N GLY A 114 9.49 6.09 -3.41
CA GLY A 114 10.20 6.03 -2.15
C GLY A 114 11.68 6.41 -2.25
N ASN A 115 12.31 6.51 -1.10
CA ASN A 115 13.71 6.86 -0.94
C ASN A 115 14.54 5.59 -0.69
N TRP A 116 15.39 5.22 -1.65
CA TRP A 116 16.30 4.07 -1.53
C TRP A 116 17.28 4.16 -0.34
N ASN A 117 17.53 5.37 0.20
CA ASN A 117 18.39 5.55 1.38
C ASN A 117 17.68 5.26 2.71
N ALA A 118 16.36 5.12 2.71
CA ALA A 118 15.57 4.79 3.88
C ALA A 118 14.96 3.40 3.70
N THR A 119 15.52 2.39 4.36
CA THR A 119 15.11 0.97 4.21
C THR A 119 13.59 0.75 4.22
N PRO A 120 12.80 1.25 5.20
CA PRO A 120 11.34 1.04 5.19
C PRO A 120 10.62 1.70 4.01
N ASP A 121 11.24 2.67 3.34
CA ASP A 121 10.72 3.43 2.20
C ASP A 121 11.30 2.95 0.86
N ALA A 122 12.14 1.91 0.87
CA ALA A 122 12.86 1.43 -0.33
C ALA A 122 12.08 0.41 -1.15
N LEU A 123 10.82 0.11 -0.81
CA LEU A 123 10.02 -0.92 -1.46
C LEU A 123 9.87 -0.70 -2.96
N GLY A 124 9.41 0.49 -3.37
CA GLY A 124 9.20 0.82 -4.78
C GLY A 124 10.49 0.67 -5.61
N PRO A 125 11.60 1.31 -5.22
CA PRO A 125 12.90 1.11 -5.87
C PRO A 125 13.32 -0.36 -5.97
N GLN A 126 13.14 -1.15 -4.91
CA GLN A 126 13.50 -2.57 -4.92
C GLN A 126 12.61 -3.44 -5.79
N VAL A 127 11.34 -3.08 -5.99
CA VAL A 127 10.46 -3.75 -6.95
C VAL A 127 10.90 -3.43 -8.37
N VAL A 128 11.17 -2.15 -8.66
CA VAL A 128 11.64 -1.69 -9.98
C VAL A 128 12.94 -2.40 -10.38
N GLU A 129 13.90 -2.53 -9.45
CA GLU A 129 15.16 -3.26 -9.68
C GLU A 129 14.95 -4.72 -10.10
N LYS A 130 13.90 -5.36 -9.57
CA LYS A 130 13.56 -6.77 -9.85
C LYS A 130 12.57 -6.95 -10.99
N THR A 131 12.10 -5.86 -11.61
CA THR A 131 11.08 -5.91 -12.66
C THR A 131 11.73 -5.79 -14.04
N MET A 132 11.39 -6.72 -14.94
CA MET A 132 11.92 -6.68 -16.30
C MET A 132 11.31 -5.53 -17.11
N ALA A 133 12.18 -4.66 -17.64
CA ALA A 133 11.77 -3.66 -18.62
C ALA A 133 11.84 -4.24 -20.03
N THR A 134 10.72 -4.23 -20.76
CA THR A 134 10.60 -4.87 -22.09
C THR A 134 10.29 -3.89 -23.21
N ARG A 135 9.83 -2.66 -22.91
CA ARG A 135 9.44 -1.66 -23.93
C ARG A 135 10.52 -1.43 -24.99
N HIS A 136 11.78 -1.49 -24.60
CA HIS A 136 12.91 -1.24 -25.49
C HIS A 136 13.19 -2.36 -26.52
N LEU A 137 12.60 -3.55 -26.33
CA LEU A 137 12.71 -4.69 -27.24
C LEU A 137 11.76 -4.56 -28.43
N HIS A 138 10.56 -4.01 -28.20
CA HIS A 138 9.54 -3.84 -29.24
C HIS A 138 10.04 -2.94 -30.37
N GLY A 139 9.98 -3.46 -31.60
CA GLY A 139 10.48 -2.79 -32.80
C GLY A 139 12.00 -2.81 -32.98
N ARG A 140 12.75 -3.51 -32.10
CA ARG A 140 14.22 -3.66 -32.20
C ARG A 140 14.68 -5.11 -32.34
N VAL A 141 13.90 -6.06 -31.83
CA VAL A 141 14.17 -7.50 -31.98
C VAL A 141 13.06 -8.16 -32.82
N PRO A 142 13.31 -9.35 -33.39
CA PRO A 142 12.29 -10.12 -34.10
C PRO A 142 11.04 -10.35 -33.25
N GLU A 143 9.85 -10.33 -33.86
CA GLU A 143 8.57 -10.42 -33.15
C GLU A 143 8.43 -11.73 -32.36
N GLU A 144 9.08 -12.80 -32.80
CA GLU A 144 9.08 -14.10 -32.14
C GLU A 144 9.65 -14.05 -30.72
N LEU A 145 10.60 -13.14 -30.45
CA LEU A 145 11.21 -12.94 -29.14
C LEU A 145 10.39 -12.01 -28.23
N THR A 146 9.50 -11.21 -28.80
CA THR A 146 8.58 -10.33 -28.05
C THR A 146 7.19 -10.92 -27.87
N ASN A 147 6.89 -12.04 -28.51
CA ASN A 147 5.60 -12.71 -28.38
C ASN A 147 5.35 -13.06 -26.89
N GLY A 148 4.21 -12.66 -26.36
CA GLY A 148 3.87 -12.83 -24.95
C GLY A 148 4.54 -11.86 -23.97
N LEU A 149 5.38 -10.92 -24.45
CA LEU A 149 5.94 -9.84 -23.64
C LEU A 149 5.17 -8.54 -23.90
N ARG A 150 4.45 -8.04 -22.89
CA ARG A 150 3.91 -6.68 -22.93
C ARG A 150 5.01 -5.63 -22.94
N PRO A 151 4.87 -4.48 -23.64
CA PRO A 151 5.82 -3.36 -23.55
C PRO A 151 5.75 -2.64 -22.19
N VAL A 152 6.67 -2.96 -21.30
CA VAL A 152 6.79 -2.41 -19.94
C VAL A 152 7.99 -1.48 -19.83
N SER A 153 7.76 -0.29 -19.28
CA SER A 153 8.82 0.62 -18.80
C SER A 153 8.82 0.65 -17.28
N VAL A 154 9.98 0.80 -16.67
CA VAL A 154 10.12 0.89 -15.22
C VAL A 154 10.95 2.12 -14.85
N ILE A 155 10.63 2.77 -13.74
CA ILE A 155 11.44 3.87 -13.19
C ILE A 155 11.26 4.00 -11.69
N ALA A 156 12.35 4.31 -10.98
CA ALA A 156 12.33 4.78 -9.60
C ALA A 156 12.77 6.25 -9.59
N PRO A 157 11.85 7.22 -9.58
CA PRO A 157 12.17 8.64 -9.75
C PRO A 157 12.90 9.24 -8.53
N GLY A 158 12.86 8.56 -7.38
CA GLY A 158 13.35 9.10 -6.12
C GLY A 158 12.39 10.12 -5.49
N VAL A 159 12.90 10.86 -4.51
CA VAL A 159 12.13 11.83 -3.72
C VAL A 159 12.63 13.26 -3.95
N LEU A 160 11.77 14.24 -3.70
CA LEU A 160 12.05 15.68 -3.84
C LEU A 160 13.40 16.09 -3.22
N GLY A 161 13.73 15.59 -2.03
CA GLY A 161 14.97 15.95 -1.33
C GLY A 161 16.25 15.52 -2.05
N ILE A 162 16.16 14.62 -3.03
CA ILE A 162 17.28 14.12 -3.84
C ILE A 162 17.26 14.77 -5.22
N THR A 163 16.09 14.87 -5.84
CA THR A 163 15.95 15.30 -7.24
C THR A 163 15.72 16.80 -7.41
N GLY A 164 15.17 17.49 -6.40
CA GLY A 164 14.70 18.86 -6.50
C GLY A 164 13.41 19.04 -7.33
N ILE A 165 12.80 17.95 -7.80
CA ILE A 165 11.55 17.95 -8.60
C ILE A 165 10.55 17.05 -7.89
N GLU A 166 9.29 17.49 -7.82
CA GLU A 166 8.23 16.68 -7.23
C GLU A 166 8.05 15.38 -8.01
N THR A 167 7.93 14.27 -7.28
CA THR A 167 7.86 12.93 -7.89
C THR A 167 6.69 12.82 -8.88
N ALA A 168 5.55 13.44 -8.56
CA ALA A 168 4.39 13.48 -9.45
C ALA A 168 4.67 14.22 -10.78
N GLU A 169 5.50 15.28 -10.77
CA GLU A 169 5.86 16.03 -11.97
C GLU A 169 6.78 15.21 -12.89
N ILE A 170 7.76 14.50 -12.31
CA ILE A 170 8.63 13.58 -13.05
C ILE A 170 7.79 12.52 -13.76
N ILE A 171 6.87 11.88 -13.03
CA ILE A 171 6.00 10.84 -13.56
C ILE A 171 5.09 11.42 -14.66
N LYS A 172 4.48 12.59 -14.41
CA LYS A 172 3.61 13.24 -15.39
C LYS A 172 4.34 13.53 -16.70
N GLY A 173 5.56 14.06 -16.64
CA GLY A 173 6.37 14.31 -17.83
C GLY A 173 6.68 13.04 -18.63
N ILE A 174 6.94 11.92 -17.94
CA ILE A 174 7.15 10.61 -18.60
C ILE A 174 5.85 10.10 -19.23
N VAL A 175 4.73 10.17 -18.51
CA VAL A 175 3.40 9.74 -19.00
C VAL A 175 3.01 10.54 -20.24
N GLU A 176 3.16 11.87 -20.23
CA GLU A 176 2.88 12.71 -21.40
C GLU A 176 3.76 12.37 -22.59
N LYS A 177 5.04 12.06 -22.35
CA LYS A 177 5.99 11.77 -23.42
C LYS A 177 5.84 10.36 -24.00
N THR A 178 5.48 9.38 -23.18
CA THR A 178 5.48 7.95 -23.56
C THR A 178 4.08 7.39 -23.79
N SER A 179 3.04 8.06 -23.30
CA SER A 179 1.63 7.70 -23.43
C SER A 179 1.33 6.22 -23.11
N PRO A 180 1.70 5.74 -21.90
CA PRO A 180 1.38 4.36 -21.50
C PRO A 180 -0.13 4.17 -21.40
N LYS A 181 -0.60 2.94 -21.60
CA LYS A 181 -2.02 2.57 -21.42
C LYS A 181 -2.43 2.47 -19.97
N ALA A 182 -1.50 2.12 -19.09
CA ALA A 182 -1.70 2.14 -17.65
C ALA A 182 -0.41 2.52 -16.92
N LEU A 183 -0.59 3.11 -15.74
CA LEU A 183 0.45 3.39 -14.77
C LEU A 183 0.26 2.45 -13.57
N ILE A 184 1.31 1.72 -13.18
CA ILE A 184 1.34 0.95 -11.94
C ILE A 184 2.33 1.63 -11.00
N VAL A 185 1.89 2.00 -9.81
CA VAL A 185 2.70 2.72 -8.82
C VAL A 185 2.86 1.84 -7.59
N ILE A 186 4.10 1.62 -7.16
CA ILE A 186 4.40 0.84 -5.96
C ILE A 186 4.95 1.76 -4.87
N ASP A 187 4.39 1.70 -3.67
CA ASP A 187 4.78 2.56 -2.55
C ASP A 187 4.80 1.82 -1.21
N ALA A 188 5.62 2.32 -0.29
CA ALA A 188 5.57 1.92 1.12
C ALA A 188 4.50 2.75 1.85
N LEU A 189 3.63 2.08 2.60
CA LEU A 189 2.53 2.71 3.33
C LEU A 189 2.78 2.76 4.83
N ALA A 190 2.03 3.62 5.53
CA ALA A 190 1.92 3.54 6.99
C ALA A 190 0.71 2.69 7.40
N ALA A 191 0.93 1.75 8.31
CA ALA A 191 -0.14 0.97 8.93
C ALA A 191 -0.85 1.76 10.03
N GLY A 192 -2.15 1.50 10.17
CA GLY A 192 -2.98 1.84 11.31
C GLY A 192 -2.91 0.84 12.47
N SER A 193 -2.15 -0.25 12.33
CA SER A 193 -1.81 -1.18 13.42
C SER A 193 -0.47 -1.87 13.21
N VAL A 194 0.17 -2.29 14.30
CA VAL A 194 1.45 -3.02 14.25
C VAL A 194 1.29 -4.35 13.49
N SER A 195 0.16 -5.02 13.68
CA SER A 195 -0.12 -6.35 13.12
C SER A 195 -0.25 -6.36 11.59
N ARG A 196 -0.28 -5.20 10.93
CA ARG A 196 -0.36 -5.08 9.46
C ARG A 196 0.99 -4.81 8.81
N ILE A 197 2.01 -4.47 9.60
CA ILE A 197 3.36 -4.27 9.06
C ILE A 197 3.85 -5.59 8.48
N GLY A 198 4.17 -5.57 7.20
CA GLY A 198 4.69 -6.73 6.49
C GLY A 198 3.78 -7.94 6.47
N SER A 199 2.47 -7.75 6.58
CA SER A 199 1.47 -8.82 6.43
C SER A 199 0.30 -8.41 5.54
N THR A 200 0.39 -7.25 4.88
CA THR A 200 -0.70 -6.69 4.09
C THR A 200 -0.16 -6.10 2.79
N ILE A 201 -0.80 -6.43 1.66
CA ILE A 201 -0.59 -5.74 0.38
C ILE A 201 -1.94 -5.16 -0.03
N GLN A 202 -1.98 -3.87 -0.37
CA GLN A 202 -3.16 -3.21 -0.90
C GLN A 202 -2.97 -2.86 -2.37
N ILE A 203 -3.98 -3.15 -3.18
CA ILE A 203 -4.08 -2.73 -4.58
C ILE A 203 -5.27 -1.77 -4.69
N SER A 204 -5.13 -0.67 -5.41
CA SER A 204 -6.27 0.21 -5.73
C SER A 204 -6.19 0.76 -7.15
N ASN A 205 -7.35 1.06 -7.74
CA ASN A 205 -7.45 1.74 -9.05
C ASN A 205 -7.65 3.26 -8.93
N THR A 206 -7.51 3.80 -7.72
CA THR A 206 -7.73 5.22 -7.42
C THR A 206 -6.44 6.04 -7.47
N GLY A 207 -5.30 5.39 -7.70
CA GLY A 207 -3.99 5.97 -7.51
C GLY A 207 -3.59 6.10 -6.04
N ILE A 208 -2.57 6.92 -5.79
CA ILE A 208 -1.93 7.09 -4.47
C ILE A 208 -1.58 8.54 -4.19
N ASN A 209 -1.54 8.89 -2.90
CA ASN A 209 -1.04 10.18 -2.40
C ASN A 209 0.27 9.95 -1.64
N PRO A 210 1.44 10.15 -2.26
CA PRO A 210 2.71 9.79 -1.64
C PRO A 210 2.92 10.50 -0.30
N GLY A 211 3.23 9.72 0.74
CA GLY A 211 3.52 10.24 2.09
C GLY A 211 2.30 10.66 2.91
N SER A 212 1.06 10.31 2.50
CA SER A 212 -0.16 10.65 3.26
C SER A 212 -0.16 10.10 4.68
N GLY A 213 0.30 8.87 4.88
CA GLY A 213 0.39 8.21 6.20
C GLY A 213 1.48 8.79 7.11
N VAL A 214 2.41 9.55 6.55
CA VAL A 214 3.45 10.31 7.28
C VAL A 214 3.08 11.80 7.42
N GLY A 215 1.85 12.17 7.04
CA GLY A 215 1.33 13.53 7.19
C GLY A 215 1.75 14.52 6.09
N ASN A 216 2.44 14.07 5.04
CA ASN A 216 2.80 14.92 3.90
C ASN A 216 1.66 14.97 2.88
N LYS A 217 1.26 16.18 2.47
CA LYS A 217 0.29 16.41 1.40
C LYS A 217 1.04 16.72 0.09
N ARG A 218 1.51 15.67 -0.60
CA ARG A 218 2.10 15.79 -1.95
C ARG A 218 1.02 15.72 -3.02
N ALA A 219 1.37 16.12 -4.24
CA ALA A 219 0.49 15.99 -5.39
C ALA A 219 0.06 14.53 -5.60
N SER A 220 -1.23 14.32 -5.86
CA SER A 220 -1.82 13.00 -6.04
C SER A 220 -1.36 12.36 -7.34
N ILE A 221 -0.99 11.09 -7.31
CA ILE A 221 -0.71 10.28 -8.50
C ILE A 221 -1.97 9.45 -8.76
N ASN A 222 -2.90 10.01 -9.52
CA ASN A 222 -4.18 9.40 -9.86
C ASN A 222 -4.53 9.63 -11.34
N GLN A 223 -5.62 9.01 -11.80
CA GLN A 223 -6.04 9.09 -13.20
C GLN A 223 -6.34 10.53 -13.64
N ASP A 224 -6.94 11.35 -12.78
CA ASP A 224 -7.27 12.75 -13.12
C ASP A 224 -6.01 13.57 -13.40
N PHE A 225 -4.98 13.41 -12.58
CA PHE A 225 -3.71 14.12 -12.75
C PHE A 225 -2.87 13.53 -13.88
N MET A 226 -2.77 12.19 -13.97
CA MET A 226 -1.90 11.53 -14.94
C MET A 226 -2.51 11.48 -16.35
N GLY A 227 -3.84 11.44 -16.48
CA GLY A 227 -4.55 11.31 -17.75
C GLY A 227 -4.61 9.87 -18.28
N VAL A 228 -4.09 8.90 -17.52
CA VAL A 228 -4.11 7.46 -17.80
C VAL A 228 -4.54 6.70 -16.54
N PRO A 229 -5.14 5.50 -16.67
CA PRO A 229 -5.48 4.67 -15.51
C PRO A 229 -4.28 4.45 -14.59
N VAL A 230 -4.49 4.59 -13.28
CA VAL A 230 -3.45 4.43 -12.26
C VAL A 230 -3.83 3.34 -11.28
N ILE A 231 -3.02 2.29 -11.23
CA ILE A 231 -3.11 1.20 -10.26
C ILE A 231 -2.03 1.43 -9.22
N ALA A 232 -2.39 1.52 -7.95
CA ALA A 232 -1.44 1.63 -6.85
C ALA A 232 -1.31 0.28 -6.14
N ILE A 233 -0.08 -0.11 -5.81
CA ILE A 233 0.26 -1.24 -4.95
C ILE A 233 0.98 -0.66 -3.73
N GLY A 234 0.42 -0.85 -2.55
CA GLY A 234 0.96 -0.32 -1.31
C GLY A 234 1.17 -1.41 -0.27
N VAL A 235 2.30 -1.36 0.44
CA VAL A 235 2.58 -2.31 1.54
C VAL A 235 2.93 -1.54 2.80
N PRO A 236 2.26 -1.80 3.94
CA PRO A 236 2.62 -1.14 5.18
C PRO A 236 3.98 -1.63 5.71
N THR A 237 4.92 -0.71 5.85
CA THR A 237 6.30 -1.00 6.32
C THR A 237 6.61 -0.29 7.64
N VAL A 238 5.80 0.71 8.01
CA VAL A 238 5.94 1.50 9.23
C VAL A 238 4.58 1.68 9.90
N VAL A 239 4.61 2.09 11.17
CA VAL A 239 3.44 2.55 11.92
C VAL A 239 3.84 3.81 12.70
N ASN A 240 2.89 4.74 12.87
CA ASN A 240 3.13 5.93 13.69
C ASN A 240 3.20 5.55 15.18
N SER A 241 4.19 6.06 15.91
CA SER A 241 4.38 5.74 17.33
C SER A 241 3.17 6.10 18.19
N SER A 242 2.41 7.14 17.81
CA SER A 242 1.16 7.54 18.48
C SER A 242 0.10 6.44 18.45
N ILE A 243 0.07 5.63 17.38
CA ILE A 243 -0.86 4.50 17.24
C ILE A 243 -0.48 3.40 18.23
N ILE A 244 0.80 3.04 18.27
CA ILE A 244 1.31 2.04 19.22
C ILE A 244 1.00 2.47 20.67
N ALA A 245 1.34 3.72 21.01
CA ALA A 245 1.15 4.22 22.36
C ALA A 245 -0.33 4.28 22.75
N LYS A 246 -1.22 4.64 21.82
CA LYS A 246 -2.67 4.54 22.05
C LYS A 246 -3.11 3.11 22.27
N ASP A 247 -2.69 2.17 21.43
CA ASP A 247 -3.11 0.77 21.56
C ASP A 247 -2.68 0.19 22.91
N ILE A 248 -1.48 0.54 23.41
CA ILE A 248 -1.04 0.17 24.77
C ILE A 248 -1.98 0.74 25.84
N ILE A 249 -2.31 2.03 25.73
CA ILE A 249 -3.19 2.72 26.69
C ILE A 249 -4.60 2.10 26.67
N ASP A 250 -5.17 1.86 25.49
CA ASP A 250 -6.51 1.29 25.36
C ASP A 250 -6.56 -0.12 25.95
N ASN A 251 -5.59 -0.98 25.63
CA ASN A 251 -5.49 -2.33 26.22
C ASN A 251 -5.32 -2.28 27.74
N PHE A 252 -4.53 -1.34 28.26
CA PHE A 252 -4.39 -1.14 29.70
C PHE A 252 -5.72 -0.73 30.35
N VAL A 253 -6.46 0.22 29.75
CA VAL A 253 -7.77 0.65 30.24
C VAL A 253 -8.79 -0.48 30.20
N ASP A 254 -8.76 -1.32 29.16
CA ASP A 254 -9.65 -2.48 29.06
C ASP A 254 -9.35 -3.53 30.14
N GLU A 255 -8.08 -3.82 30.42
CA GLU A 255 -7.68 -4.69 31.54
C GLU A 255 -8.14 -4.14 32.90
N LEU A 256 -8.18 -2.81 33.09
CA LEU A 256 -8.72 -2.20 34.31
C LEU A 256 -10.25 -2.39 34.44
N LYS A 257 -10.99 -2.36 33.34
CA LYS A 257 -12.46 -2.54 33.34
C LYS A 257 -12.86 -3.95 33.76
N GLU A 258 -12.07 -4.95 33.39
CA GLU A 258 -12.29 -6.36 33.72
C GLU A 258 -12.00 -6.68 35.20
N ARG A 259 -11.35 -5.76 35.93
CA ARG A 259 -11.01 -5.93 37.35
C ARG A 259 -11.95 -5.11 38.23
N PRO A 260 -12.87 -5.74 39.00
CA PRO A 260 -13.89 -5.02 39.77
C PRO A 260 -13.36 -3.89 40.69
N PRO A 261 -12.23 -4.07 41.43
CA PRO A 261 -11.69 -3.01 42.27
C PRO A 261 -11.19 -1.78 41.50
N LEU A 262 -10.87 -1.93 40.21
CA LEU A 262 -10.23 -0.91 39.38
C LEU A 262 -11.16 -0.32 38.32
N LYS A 263 -12.38 -0.86 38.19
CA LYS A 263 -13.36 -0.44 37.18
C LYS A 263 -13.74 1.03 37.31
N GLU A 264 -13.87 1.56 38.53
CA GLU A 264 -14.18 2.98 38.72
C GLU A 264 -13.02 3.89 38.29
N LEU A 265 -11.76 3.48 38.53
CA LEU A 265 -10.58 4.22 38.05
C LEU A 265 -10.54 4.31 36.52
N SER A 266 -10.96 3.24 35.82
CA SER A 266 -11.01 3.25 34.35
C SER A 266 -11.95 4.32 33.77
N LYS A 267 -12.97 4.76 34.53
CA LYS A 267 -13.89 5.83 34.11
C LYS A 267 -13.28 7.22 34.24
N GLU A 268 -12.37 7.41 35.20
CA GLU A 268 -11.64 8.67 35.42
C GLU A 268 -10.55 8.90 34.37
N LEU A 269 -10.08 7.84 33.71
CA LEU A 269 -9.13 7.91 32.59
C LEU A 269 -9.84 8.43 31.32
N ASN A 270 -10.05 9.75 31.27
CA ASN A 270 -10.73 10.39 30.16
C ASN A 270 -9.80 10.61 28.93
N PRO A 271 -10.35 10.71 27.70
CA PRO A 271 -9.56 10.92 26.48
C PRO A 271 -8.61 12.13 26.51
N PRO A 272 -8.97 13.31 27.07
CA PRO A 272 -8.06 14.44 27.18
C PRO A 272 -6.79 14.16 27.99
N MET A 273 -6.90 13.40 29.09
CA MET A 273 -5.74 13.04 29.92
C MET A 273 -4.77 12.13 29.14
N LEU A 274 -5.30 11.16 28.40
CA LEU A 274 -4.50 10.24 27.59
C LEU A 274 -3.69 10.98 26.53
N ARG A 275 -4.26 12.04 25.93
CA ARG A 275 -3.55 12.90 24.98
C ARG A 275 -2.35 13.62 25.61
N ILE A 276 -2.53 14.20 26.80
CA ILE A 276 -1.44 14.87 27.52
C ILE A 276 -0.29 13.90 27.79
N ILE A 277 -0.60 12.64 28.11
CA ILE A 277 0.41 11.59 28.32
C ILE A 277 1.13 11.28 27.01
N LEU A 278 0.40 11.07 25.91
CA LEU A 278 0.99 10.82 24.59
C LEU A 278 1.92 11.94 24.14
N ASP A 279 1.46 13.19 24.24
CA ASP A 279 2.26 14.37 23.87
C ASP A 279 3.52 14.47 24.73
N LYS A 280 3.45 14.18 26.04
CA LYS A 280 4.62 14.20 26.92
C LYS A 280 5.64 13.10 26.60
N VAL A 281 5.17 11.91 26.25
CA VAL A 281 6.05 10.75 25.98
C VAL A 281 6.71 10.86 24.60
N LEU A 282 5.99 11.37 23.61
CA LEU A 282 6.47 11.41 22.23
C LEU A 282 7.21 12.71 21.86
N ASN A 283 7.15 13.76 22.68
CA ASN A 283 7.88 15.01 22.47
C ASN A 283 9.41 14.76 22.40
N PRO A 284 10.12 15.29 21.38
CA PRO A 284 9.70 16.26 20.36
C PRO A 284 9.16 15.68 19.05
N TYR A 285 9.00 14.37 18.96
CA TYR A 285 8.63 13.66 17.73
C TYR A 285 7.15 13.30 17.64
N THR A 286 6.28 14.03 18.33
CA THR A 286 4.83 13.83 18.24
C THR A 286 4.40 13.86 16.77
N ASN A 287 3.79 12.76 16.31
CA ASN A 287 3.33 12.53 14.94
C ASN A 287 4.41 12.45 13.84
N SER A 288 5.70 12.58 14.17
CA SER A 288 6.80 12.44 13.21
C SER A 288 7.66 11.20 13.43
N LEU A 289 7.51 10.51 14.57
CA LEU A 289 8.18 9.25 14.84
C LEU A 289 7.43 8.07 14.20
N MET A 290 8.12 7.43 13.26
CA MET A 290 7.69 6.17 12.65
C MET A 290 8.48 5.00 13.24
N VAL A 291 7.81 3.87 13.40
CA VAL A 291 8.36 2.64 13.97
C VAL A 291 8.24 1.52 12.95
N THR A 292 9.29 0.72 12.83
CA THR A 292 9.35 -0.45 11.94
C THR A 292 10.10 -1.60 12.65
N PRO A 293 9.84 -2.86 12.29
CA PRO A 293 10.60 -4.00 12.82
C PRO A 293 12.10 -3.87 12.53
N LYS A 294 12.92 -4.54 13.36
CA LYS A 294 14.37 -4.57 13.19
C LYS A 294 14.80 -5.18 11.84
N GLU A 295 14.09 -6.21 11.40
CA GLU A 295 14.34 -6.99 10.17
C GLU A 295 13.55 -6.44 8.98
N VAL A 296 13.39 -5.11 8.91
CA VAL A 296 12.64 -4.45 7.82
C VAL A 296 13.32 -4.64 6.47
N ASP A 297 14.64 -4.82 6.43
CA ASP A 297 15.40 -5.14 5.24
C ASP A 297 14.96 -6.47 4.60
N ASP A 298 14.80 -7.52 5.41
CA ASP A 298 14.28 -8.80 4.97
C ASP A 298 12.83 -8.68 4.48
N LEU A 299 12.00 -7.91 5.20
CA LEU A 299 10.62 -7.66 4.81
C LEU A 299 10.54 -6.99 3.42
N ILE A 300 11.31 -5.93 3.20
CA ILE A 300 11.31 -5.19 1.93
C ILE A 300 11.83 -6.08 0.80
N ARG A 301 12.88 -6.86 1.05
CA ARG A 301 13.43 -7.80 0.06
C ARG A 301 12.41 -8.86 -0.34
N ASN A 302 11.77 -9.52 0.63
CA ASN A 302 10.79 -10.57 0.39
C ASN A 302 9.56 -10.02 -0.34
N THR A 303 9.02 -8.91 0.16
CA THR A 303 7.83 -8.28 -0.42
C THR A 303 8.09 -7.78 -1.84
N SER A 304 9.25 -7.16 -2.08
CA SER A 304 9.58 -6.69 -3.43
C SER A 304 9.71 -7.83 -4.43
N GLN A 305 10.19 -9.00 -3.99
CA GLN A 305 10.22 -10.21 -4.83
C GLN A 305 8.81 -10.73 -5.13
N VAL A 306 7.92 -10.80 -4.13
CA VAL A 306 6.52 -11.19 -4.33
C VAL A 306 5.82 -10.28 -5.34
N ILE A 307 5.97 -8.96 -5.20
CA ILE A 307 5.36 -7.98 -6.12
C ILE A 307 5.97 -8.10 -7.52
N ALA A 308 7.29 -8.23 -7.66
CA ALA A 308 7.95 -8.36 -8.96
C ALA A 308 7.52 -9.63 -9.71
N LEU A 309 7.40 -10.77 -9.00
CA LEU A 309 6.87 -12.01 -9.56
C LEU A 309 5.41 -11.85 -10.02
N ALA A 310 4.58 -11.22 -9.18
CA ALA A 310 3.18 -10.98 -9.55
C ALA A 310 3.03 -10.04 -10.75
N LEU A 311 3.86 -8.99 -10.85
CA LEU A 311 3.91 -8.10 -12.02
C LEU A 311 4.36 -8.86 -13.26
N THR A 312 5.36 -9.72 -13.12
CA THR A 312 5.84 -10.57 -14.21
C THR A 312 4.73 -11.45 -14.75
N ASP A 313 4.06 -12.20 -13.87
CA ASP A 313 2.98 -13.13 -14.23
C ASP A 313 1.73 -12.44 -14.77
N SER A 314 1.46 -11.20 -14.33
CA SER A 314 0.27 -10.44 -14.75
C SER A 314 0.48 -9.64 -16.04
N LEU A 315 1.72 -9.26 -16.34
CA LEU A 315 2.04 -8.43 -17.51
C LEU A 315 2.64 -9.22 -18.67
N HIS A 316 3.24 -10.39 -18.43
CA HIS A 316 3.88 -11.20 -19.48
C HIS A 316 3.21 -12.57 -19.62
N PRO A 317 2.04 -12.65 -20.30
CA PRO A 317 1.22 -13.86 -20.34
C PRO A 317 1.90 -15.09 -20.96
N ALA A 318 2.89 -14.90 -21.82
CA ALA A 318 3.63 -16.00 -22.46
C ALA A 318 5.12 -15.66 -22.60
N MET A 319 5.80 -15.44 -21.46
CA MET A 319 7.24 -15.18 -21.45
C MET A 319 8.02 -16.37 -22.03
N PRO A 320 8.84 -16.17 -23.09
CA PRO A 320 9.69 -17.24 -23.62
C PRO A 320 10.71 -17.72 -22.57
N GLU A 321 10.94 -19.03 -22.47
CA GLU A 321 11.92 -19.61 -21.53
C GLU A 321 13.34 -19.03 -21.72
N GLU A 322 13.71 -18.73 -22.95
CA GLU A 322 15.00 -18.12 -23.29
C GLU A 322 15.16 -16.75 -22.62
N VAL A 323 14.10 -15.94 -22.61
CA VAL A 323 14.08 -14.62 -21.95
C VAL A 323 14.08 -14.80 -20.44
N ALA A 324 13.33 -15.77 -19.91
CA ALA A 324 13.31 -16.06 -18.48
C ALA A 324 14.69 -16.46 -17.91
N ASN A 325 15.52 -17.14 -18.70
CA ASN A 325 16.87 -17.57 -18.31
C ASN A 325 17.91 -16.42 -18.29
N TYR A 326 17.68 -15.32 -19.01
CA TYR A 326 18.52 -14.11 -18.90
C TYR A 326 18.21 -13.28 -17.65
N LEU A 327 17.17 -13.67 -16.87
CA LEU A 327 16.64 -12.91 -15.73
C LEU A 327 16.95 -13.54 -14.35
N GLN A 328 17.58 -14.71 -14.29
CA GLN A 328 18.06 -15.35 -13.04
C GLN A 328 19.54 -15.02 -12.77
#